data_AF-A0A3L7MWA2-F1
#
_entry.id   AF-A0A3L7MWA2-F1
#
_cell.length_a   1.000
_cell.length_b   1.000
_cell.length_c   1.000
_cell.angle_alpha   90.00
_cell.angle_beta   90.00
_cell.angle_gamma   90.00
#
_symmetry.space_group_name_H-M   'P 1'
#
loop_
_entity.id
_entity.type
_entity.pdbx_description
1 polymer ?
#
loop_
_entity_poly.entity_id
_entity_poly.type
_entity_poly.pdbx_seq_one_letter_code
_entity_poly.pdbx_strand_id
1 'polypeptide(L)'
;MFTLQFVTAVCLFLSNQNAVSFKELPQADDCLKIELSLSLKGEMKVQRDGKMVAIPMLATANHHFEERVIHLSTSGIPDKVARNYSKAEALFNIEGNKSERTLRKQRSLIVAQKPENSIFVYSPKGPLTREELELTGEHFDTLSIANLIPDKGPVPKEAWKLKDASVQAICNFEGLSEHTITGKVISNENGIVTFKIEGTATGVESGASVSSTVDATGIWNEKTARITNLSWKQSDNREAGPVNPASKMRPRKHLMMQHWFQFPKILKSRI
;
A
#
# COMPACT_ATOMS: atom_id res chain seq x y z
N MET A 1 -11.03 -36.78 -67.77
CA MET A 1 -9.76 -36.52 -67.06
C MET A 1 -9.95 -35.25 -66.24
N PHE A 2 -10.23 -35.38 -64.94
CA PHE A 2 -10.56 -34.25 -64.06
C PHE A 2 -9.45 -34.03 -63.04
N THR A 3 -8.85 -32.85 -63.03
CA THR A 3 -7.84 -32.43 -62.05
C THR A 3 -8.51 -31.66 -60.91
N LEU A 4 -8.74 -32.34 -59.79
CA LEU A 4 -9.29 -31.75 -58.57
C LEU A 4 -8.18 -31.05 -57.78
N GLN A 5 -8.07 -29.71 -57.88
CA GLN A 5 -7.13 -28.96 -57.03
C GLN A 5 -7.71 -28.78 -55.63
N PHE A 6 -7.08 -29.46 -54.65
CA PHE A 6 -7.34 -29.20 -53.23
C PHE A 6 -6.78 -27.82 -52.83
N VAL A 7 -7.66 -26.92 -52.40
CA VAL A 7 -7.26 -25.68 -51.72
C VAL A 7 -7.08 -26.00 -50.24
N THR A 8 -5.83 -26.13 -49.81
CA THR A 8 -5.48 -26.38 -48.40
C THR A 8 -5.73 -25.13 -47.58
N ALA A 9 -6.92 -25.04 -46.97
CA ALA A 9 -7.28 -23.95 -46.06
C ALA A 9 -6.45 -24.06 -44.76
N VAL A 10 -5.34 -23.32 -44.70
CA VAL A 10 -4.54 -23.19 -43.47
C VAL A 10 -5.33 -22.34 -42.49
N CYS A 11 -6.07 -23.01 -41.60
CA CYS A 11 -6.69 -22.38 -40.43
C CYS A 11 -5.59 -21.90 -39.47
N LEU A 12 -5.11 -20.68 -39.69
CA LEU A 12 -4.36 -19.93 -38.69
C LEU A 12 -5.28 -19.75 -37.47
N PHE A 13 -5.06 -20.57 -36.45
CA PHE A 13 -5.57 -20.33 -35.11
C PHE A 13 -4.90 -19.07 -34.56
N LEU A 14 -5.45 -17.91 -34.94
CA LEU A 14 -5.27 -16.67 -34.18
C LEU A 14 -5.84 -16.92 -32.79
N SER A 15 -4.95 -17.25 -31.86
CA SER A 15 -5.27 -17.23 -30.44
C SER A 15 -5.56 -15.79 -30.06
N ASN A 16 -6.86 -15.46 -30.01
CA ASN A 16 -7.34 -14.30 -29.27
C ASN A 16 -6.97 -14.52 -27.81
N GLN A 17 -5.73 -14.13 -27.45
CA GLN A 17 -5.35 -13.78 -26.10
C GLN A 17 -6.20 -12.56 -25.75
N ASN A 18 -7.42 -12.80 -25.29
CA ASN A 18 -8.29 -11.78 -24.72
C ASN A 18 -7.45 -11.03 -23.69
N ALA A 19 -7.30 -9.73 -23.92
CA ALA A 19 -6.42 -8.86 -23.15
C ALA A 19 -6.78 -8.91 -21.67
N VAL A 20 -6.07 -9.73 -20.89
CA VAL A 20 -6.23 -9.82 -19.43
C VAL A 20 -6.08 -8.42 -18.88
N SER A 21 -7.17 -7.86 -18.34
CA SER A 21 -7.17 -6.47 -17.93
C SER A 21 -6.49 -6.35 -16.58
N PHE A 22 -5.32 -5.71 -16.58
CA PHE A 22 -4.45 -5.58 -15.41
C PHE A 22 -4.92 -4.45 -14.49
N LYS A 23 -6.18 -4.54 -14.09
CA LYS A 23 -6.93 -3.53 -13.36
C LYS A 23 -7.46 -4.11 -12.06
N GLU A 24 -7.50 -3.29 -11.02
CA GLU A 24 -8.31 -3.52 -9.85
C GLU A 24 -9.80 -3.24 -10.13
N LEU A 25 -10.66 -4.19 -9.75
CA LEU A 25 -12.13 -4.08 -9.85
C LEU A 25 -12.79 -4.21 -8.47
N PRO A 26 -12.61 -3.24 -7.56
CA PRO A 26 -13.24 -3.23 -6.23
C PRO A 26 -14.74 -2.97 -6.33
N GLN A 27 -15.50 -3.62 -5.45
CA GLN A 27 -16.95 -3.44 -5.33
C GLN A 27 -17.32 -2.91 -3.94
N ALA A 28 -18.47 -2.25 -3.80
CA ALA A 28 -19.02 -1.98 -2.48
C ALA A 28 -19.31 -3.30 -1.77
N ASP A 29 -19.16 -3.33 -0.44
CA ASP A 29 -19.23 -4.54 0.39
C ASP A 29 -18.19 -5.64 0.10
N ASP A 30 -17.17 -5.40 -0.76
CA ASP A 30 -15.99 -6.29 -0.83
C ASP A 30 -15.36 -6.45 0.56
N CYS A 31 -15.13 -7.70 0.97
CA CYS A 31 -14.46 -8.02 2.23
C CYS A 31 -13.10 -8.69 1.99
N LEU A 32 -12.07 -8.12 2.62
CA LEU A 32 -10.69 -8.61 2.59
C LEU A 32 -10.23 -8.90 4.01
N LYS A 33 -9.39 -9.93 4.20
CA LYS A 33 -8.46 -9.95 5.35
C LYS A 33 -7.13 -9.37 4.90
N ILE A 34 -6.58 -8.52 5.75
CA ILE A 34 -5.31 -7.84 5.52
C ILE A 34 -4.37 -8.17 6.67
N GLU A 35 -3.22 -8.74 6.30
CA GLU A 35 -2.08 -8.93 7.19
C GLU A 35 -0.97 -7.99 6.72
N LEU A 36 -0.66 -6.98 7.53
CA LEU A 36 0.41 -6.01 7.31
C LEU A 36 1.47 -6.20 8.40
N SER A 37 2.68 -6.48 7.99
CA SER A 37 3.88 -6.43 8.82
C SER A 37 4.79 -5.30 8.37
N LEU A 38 5.42 -4.62 9.32
CA LEU A 38 6.37 -3.54 9.08
C LEU A 38 7.61 -3.80 9.93
N SER A 39 8.78 -3.56 9.35
CA SER A 39 10.05 -3.44 10.07
C SER A 39 10.80 -2.21 9.59
N LEU A 40 11.36 -1.45 10.51
CA LEU A 40 12.14 -0.24 10.25
C LEU A 40 13.47 -0.34 10.99
N LYS A 41 14.54 0.00 10.29
CA LYS A 41 15.87 0.25 10.89
C LYS A 41 16.36 1.61 10.41
N GLY A 42 16.97 2.38 11.30
CA GLY A 42 17.46 3.71 10.96
C GLY A 42 18.29 4.37 12.06
N GLU A 43 18.61 5.63 11.83
CA GLU A 43 19.27 6.53 12.76
C GLU A 43 18.57 7.90 12.77
N MET A 44 18.48 8.54 13.94
CA MET A 44 18.21 9.98 14.05
C MET A 44 19.47 10.72 14.49
N LYS A 45 19.70 11.92 13.98
CA LYS A 45 20.89 12.74 14.24
C LYS A 45 20.50 13.90 15.13
N VAL A 46 20.89 13.85 16.40
CA VAL A 46 20.59 14.86 17.42
C VAL A 46 21.87 15.59 17.85
N GLN A 47 21.72 16.80 18.39
CA GLN A 47 22.81 17.45 19.13
C GLN A 47 22.86 16.90 20.56
N ARG A 48 24.05 16.47 21.01
CA ARG A 48 24.40 16.20 22.42
C ARG A 48 25.78 16.78 22.69
N ASP A 49 25.93 17.54 23.76
CA ASP A 49 27.20 18.14 24.20
C ASP A 49 27.95 18.90 23.07
N GLY A 50 27.18 19.62 22.23
CA GLY A 50 27.68 20.38 21.08
C GLY A 50 28.10 19.53 19.86
N LYS A 51 27.82 18.22 19.86
CA LYS A 51 28.16 17.28 18.79
C LYS A 51 26.93 16.61 18.21
N MET A 52 26.93 16.42 16.89
CA MET A 52 25.93 15.58 16.21
C MET A 52 26.19 14.10 16.54
N VAL A 53 25.24 13.47 17.23
CA VAL A 53 25.24 12.05 17.60
C VAL A 53 24.14 11.32 16.84
N ALA A 54 24.48 10.19 16.22
CA ALA A 54 23.51 9.29 15.58
C ALA A 54 22.97 8.30 16.62
N ILE A 55 21.67 8.39 16.92
CA ILE A 55 20.97 7.44 17.79
C ILE A 55 20.33 6.34 16.93
N PRO A 56 20.63 5.05 17.16
CA PRO A 56 20.02 3.95 16.42
C PRO A 56 18.55 3.77 16.79
N MET A 57 17.72 3.54 15.77
CA MET A 57 16.29 3.31 15.88
C MET A 57 15.91 1.98 15.20
N LEU A 58 15.12 1.17 15.91
CA LEU A 58 14.46 -0.01 15.39
C LEU A 58 12.96 0.10 15.69
N ALA A 59 12.11 -0.30 14.74
CA ALA A 59 10.69 -0.47 15.01
C ALA A 59 10.13 -1.66 14.23
N THR A 60 9.06 -2.26 14.74
CA THR A 60 8.26 -3.27 14.05
C THR A 60 6.78 -3.08 14.37
N ALA A 61 5.89 -3.22 13.40
CA ALA A 61 4.45 -3.18 13.62
C ALA A 61 3.74 -4.35 12.92
N ASN A 62 2.68 -4.88 13.54
CA ASN A 62 1.90 -6.00 13.00
C ASN A 62 0.41 -5.67 13.11
N HIS A 63 -0.30 -5.78 11.98
CA HIS A 63 -1.72 -5.49 11.85
C HIS A 63 -2.43 -6.65 11.16
N HIS A 64 -3.46 -7.18 11.81
CA HIS A 64 -4.37 -8.17 11.24
C HIS A 64 -5.79 -7.60 11.37
N PHE A 65 -6.47 -7.39 10.24
CA PHE A 65 -7.82 -6.84 10.23
C PHE A 65 -8.65 -7.36 9.07
N GLU A 66 -9.97 -7.41 9.28
CA GLU A 66 -10.93 -7.51 8.18
C GLU A 66 -11.28 -6.10 7.69
N GLU A 67 -11.16 -5.84 6.39
CA GLU A 67 -11.54 -4.58 5.74
C GLU A 67 -12.80 -4.80 4.89
N ARG A 68 -13.79 -3.91 5.00
CA ARG A 68 -14.97 -3.85 4.12
C ARG A 68 -15.02 -2.51 3.38
N VAL A 69 -15.19 -2.56 2.06
CA VAL A 69 -15.46 -1.37 1.23
C VAL A 69 -16.84 -0.79 1.56
N ILE A 70 -16.88 0.47 1.98
CA ILE A 70 -18.13 1.21 2.22
C ILE A 70 -18.48 2.07 1.00
N HIS A 71 -17.48 2.73 0.42
CA HIS A 71 -17.64 3.64 -0.71
C HIS A 71 -16.50 3.46 -1.72
N LEU A 72 -16.80 3.76 -2.98
CA LEU A 72 -15.86 3.84 -4.08
C LEU A 72 -15.91 5.26 -4.63
N SER A 73 -14.74 5.83 -4.90
CA SER A 73 -14.62 7.14 -5.54
C SER A 73 -15.18 7.12 -6.97
N THR A 74 -15.27 8.30 -7.59
CA THR A 74 -15.64 8.44 -9.01
C THR A 74 -14.67 7.75 -9.98
N SER A 75 -13.44 7.41 -9.56
CA SER A 75 -12.51 6.60 -10.34
C SER A 75 -12.64 5.08 -10.11
N GLY A 76 -13.54 4.65 -9.21
CA GLY A 76 -13.83 3.25 -8.92
C GLY A 76 -12.77 2.56 -8.05
N ILE A 77 -12.24 3.27 -7.06
CA ILE A 77 -11.30 2.75 -6.03
C ILE A 77 -11.85 3.02 -4.62
N PRO A 78 -11.48 2.24 -3.59
CA PRO A 78 -12.00 2.46 -2.23
C PRO A 78 -11.49 3.78 -1.64
N ASP A 79 -12.41 4.64 -1.22
CA ASP A 79 -12.13 5.92 -0.56
C ASP A 79 -12.79 6.04 0.84
N LYS A 80 -13.67 5.10 1.21
CA LYS A 80 -14.11 4.83 2.60
C LYS A 80 -14.21 3.32 2.83
N VAL A 81 -13.59 2.84 3.90
CA VAL A 81 -13.64 1.44 4.38
C VAL A 81 -13.92 1.38 5.88
N ALA A 82 -14.48 0.26 6.35
CA ALA A 82 -14.43 -0.12 7.76
C ALA A 82 -13.44 -1.27 7.96
N ARG A 83 -12.50 -1.09 8.89
CA ARG A 83 -11.53 -2.08 9.34
C ARG A 83 -11.94 -2.60 10.73
N ASN A 84 -12.01 -3.92 10.91
CA ASN A 84 -12.10 -4.55 12.22
C ASN A 84 -10.77 -5.23 12.54
N TYR A 85 -9.99 -4.62 13.43
CA TYR A 85 -8.68 -5.13 13.85
C TYR A 85 -8.82 -6.25 14.88
N SER A 86 -8.35 -7.44 14.53
CA SER A 86 -8.07 -8.52 15.50
C SER A 86 -6.71 -8.31 16.17
N LYS A 87 -5.78 -7.65 15.48
CA LYS A 87 -4.46 -7.26 16.00
C LYS A 87 -4.01 -5.92 15.40
N ALA A 88 -3.50 -5.02 16.24
CA ALA A 88 -2.69 -3.87 15.83
C ALA A 88 -1.71 -3.57 16.96
N GLU A 89 -0.42 -3.73 16.69
CA GLU A 89 0.67 -3.46 17.63
C GLU A 89 1.84 -2.77 16.92
N ALA A 90 2.61 -1.97 17.65
CA ALA A 90 3.91 -1.47 17.22
C ALA A 90 4.90 -1.45 18.40
N LEU A 91 6.09 -1.98 18.18
CA LEU A 91 7.22 -2.01 19.11
C LEU A 91 8.33 -1.10 18.59
N PHE A 92 8.86 -0.24 19.45
CA PHE A 92 9.96 0.67 19.15
C PHE A 92 11.13 0.39 20.09
N ASN A 93 12.34 0.61 19.61
CA ASN A 93 13.57 0.57 20.38
C ASN A 93 14.49 1.71 19.90
N ILE A 94 14.69 2.71 20.77
CA ILE A 94 15.52 3.89 20.52
C ILE A 94 16.59 3.91 21.60
N GLU A 95 17.86 3.69 21.21
CA GLU A 95 18.99 3.63 22.15
C GLU A 95 18.86 2.58 23.28
N GLY A 96 18.09 1.50 23.07
CA GLY A 96 17.77 0.50 24.09
C GLY A 96 16.47 0.77 24.86
N ASN A 97 15.95 2.00 24.82
CA ASN A 97 14.66 2.35 25.39
C ASN A 97 13.55 1.74 24.54
N LYS A 98 12.79 0.81 25.11
CA LYS A 98 11.67 0.14 24.44
C LYS A 98 10.35 0.80 24.77
N SER A 99 9.48 0.94 23.78
CA SER A 99 8.08 1.29 23.97
C SER A 99 7.18 0.42 23.08
N GLU A 100 5.93 0.26 23.50
CA GLU A 100 4.91 -0.53 22.83
C GLU A 100 3.63 0.30 22.68
N ARG A 101 2.97 0.16 21.53
CA ARG A 101 1.67 0.75 21.22
C ARG A 101 0.72 -0.34 20.77
N THR A 102 -0.50 -0.36 21.29
CA THR A 102 -1.53 -1.33 20.89
C THR A 102 -2.89 -0.65 20.74
N LEU A 103 -3.74 -1.17 19.84
CA LEU A 103 -5.12 -0.71 19.70
C LEU A 103 -6.00 -1.35 20.77
N ARG A 104 -6.72 -0.55 21.55
CA ARG A 104 -7.63 -1.07 22.60
C ARG A 104 -8.76 -1.87 21.95
N LYS A 105 -9.14 -3.01 22.54
CA LYS A 105 -10.19 -3.90 22.00
C LYS A 105 -11.54 -3.19 21.78
N GLN A 106 -11.85 -2.19 22.60
CA GLN A 106 -13.05 -1.34 22.49
C GLN A 106 -12.97 -0.29 21.36
N ARG A 107 -11.84 -0.25 20.62
CA ARG A 107 -11.54 0.60 19.46
C ARG A 107 -11.22 -0.22 18.21
N SER A 108 -11.40 -1.56 18.23
CA SER A 108 -11.05 -2.46 17.11
C SER A 108 -11.72 -2.09 15.79
N LEU A 109 -12.91 -1.48 15.83
CA LEU A 109 -13.61 -0.98 14.66
C LEU A 109 -13.12 0.44 14.35
N ILE A 110 -12.49 0.59 13.19
CA ILE A 110 -11.95 1.83 12.64
C ILE A 110 -12.60 2.07 11.28
N VAL A 111 -12.95 3.31 10.98
CA VAL A 111 -13.19 3.78 9.61
C VAL A 111 -11.92 4.42 9.12
N ALA A 112 -11.50 4.08 7.90
CA ALA A 112 -10.46 4.80 7.17
C ALA A 112 -11.07 5.38 5.89
N GLN A 113 -10.75 6.63 5.58
CA GLN A 113 -11.30 7.34 4.43
C GLN A 113 -10.33 8.38 3.86
N LYS A 114 -10.58 8.84 2.63
CA LYS A 114 -9.74 9.80 1.91
C LYS A 114 -10.46 11.07 1.45
N PRO A 115 -10.74 12.03 2.35
CA PRO A 115 -10.96 13.40 1.92
C PRO A 115 -9.66 13.94 1.28
N GLU A 116 -9.77 14.53 0.09
CA GLU A 116 -8.73 15.39 -0.51
C GLU A 116 -7.32 14.75 -0.55
N ASN A 117 -7.25 13.46 -0.88
CA ASN A 117 -6.04 12.61 -0.94
C ASN A 117 -5.30 12.34 0.40
N SER A 118 -5.75 12.89 1.53
CA SER A 118 -5.17 12.58 2.85
C SER A 118 -5.93 11.44 3.54
N ILE A 119 -5.23 10.54 4.23
CA ILE A 119 -5.88 9.45 4.98
C ILE A 119 -6.39 9.96 6.34
N PHE A 120 -7.70 9.80 6.57
CA PHE A 120 -8.35 10.13 7.82
C PHE A 120 -8.90 8.86 8.48
N VAL A 121 -8.59 8.65 9.76
CA VAL A 121 -9.02 7.47 10.53
C VAL A 121 -9.75 7.86 11.81
N TYR A 122 -10.83 7.13 12.13
CA TYR A 122 -11.59 7.33 13.38
C TYR A 122 -12.26 6.03 13.85
N SER A 123 -12.55 5.90 15.14
CA SER A 123 -13.41 4.81 15.63
C SER A 123 -14.83 5.31 15.90
N PRO A 124 -15.88 4.70 15.32
CA PRO A 124 -17.27 5.01 15.67
C PRO A 124 -17.66 4.60 17.10
N LYS A 125 -16.75 3.94 17.85
CA LYS A 125 -16.96 3.54 19.26
C LYS A 125 -16.39 4.54 20.28
N GLY A 126 -15.93 5.71 19.84
CA GLY A 126 -15.41 6.80 20.68
C GLY A 126 -13.92 7.10 20.41
N PRO A 127 -13.34 8.10 21.11
CA PRO A 127 -12.04 8.66 20.75
C PRO A 127 -10.89 7.66 20.86
N LEU A 128 -9.99 7.77 19.89
CA LEU A 128 -8.68 7.12 19.83
C LEU A 128 -7.65 7.96 20.61
N THR A 129 -6.59 7.33 21.14
CA THR A 129 -5.41 8.08 21.59
C THR A 129 -4.57 8.52 20.38
N ARG A 130 -3.63 9.47 20.59
CA ARG A 130 -2.64 9.83 19.57
C ARG A 130 -1.89 8.59 19.04
N GLU A 131 -1.50 7.69 19.94
CA GLU A 131 -0.79 6.47 19.56
C GLU A 131 -1.65 5.50 18.75
N GLU A 132 -2.96 5.42 19.03
CA GLU A 132 -3.89 4.61 18.22
C GLU A 132 -4.17 5.24 16.84
N LEU A 133 -4.13 6.57 16.72
CA LEU A 133 -4.20 7.27 15.42
C LEU A 133 -2.95 6.98 14.58
N GLU A 134 -1.75 7.23 15.12
CA GLU A 134 -0.47 6.92 14.46
C GLU A 134 -0.42 5.42 14.08
N LEU A 135 -0.87 4.54 14.98
CA LEU A 135 -0.93 3.08 14.76
C LEU A 135 -1.84 2.68 13.59
N THR A 136 -3.03 3.29 13.45
CA THR A 136 -4.06 2.85 12.48
C THR A 136 -4.09 3.66 11.16
N GLY A 137 -3.48 4.85 11.13
CA GLY A 137 -3.40 5.72 9.95
C GLY A 137 -2.07 5.64 9.19
N GLU A 138 -0.93 5.73 9.89
CA GLU A 138 0.34 6.14 9.26
C GLU A 138 1.23 4.98 8.78
N HIS A 139 1.03 3.77 9.31
CA HIS A 139 1.91 2.64 8.97
C HIS A 139 1.83 2.22 7.49
N PHE A 140 0.62 2.12 6.91
CA PHE A 140 0.42 1.91 5.48
C PHE A 140 -1.01 2.23 5.02
N ASP A 141 -1.12 2.92 3.89
CA ASP A 141 -2.39 3.28 3.27
C ASP A 141 -2.88 2.19 2.29
N THR A 142 -3.78 1.32 2.76
CA THR A 142 -4.39 0.28 1.91
C THR A 142 -5.23 0.86 0.77
N LEU A 143 -5.76 2.08 0.92
CA LEU A 143 -6.62 2.74 -0.05
C LEU A 143 -5.83 3.31 -1.25
N SER A 144 -4.49 3.19 -1.28
CA SER A 144 -3.68 3.52 -2.46
C SER A 144 -3.29 2.32 -3.31
N ILE A 145 -3.41 1.09 -2.79
CA ILE A 145 -2.85 -0.11 -3.40
C ILE A 145 -3.36 -0.33 -4.83
N ALA A 146 -4.66 -0.12 -5.06
CA ALA A 146 -5.27 -0.27 -6.37
C ALA A 146 -4.68 0.67 -7.44
N ASN A 147 -4.06 1.79 -7.06
CA ASN A 147 -3.46 2.76 -7.97
C ASN A 147 -1.96 2.52 -8.25
N LEU A 148 -1.43 1.36 -7.82
CA LEU A 148 -0.06 0.92 -8.11
C LEU A 148 0.05 0.26 -9.50
N ILE A 149 -1.09 -0.20 -10.05
CA ILE A 149 -1.24 -0.75 -11.40
C ILE A 149 -2.14 0.17 -12.26
N PRO A 150 -2.08 0.09 -13.60
CA PRO A 150 -2.84 0.98 -14.48
C PRO A 150 -4.36 0.74 -14.49
N ASP A 151 -5.13 1.82 -14.58
CA ASP A 151 -6.60 1.83 -14.57
C ASP A 151 -7.27 1.11 -15.76
N LYS A 152 -6.52 0.79 -16.83
CA LYS A 152 -7.06 0.42 -18.15
C LYS A 152 -6.09 -0.45 -18.95
N GLY A 153 -6.66 -1.28 -19.84
CA GLY A 153 -5.93 -1.97 -20.90
C GLY A 153 -5.49 -3.40 -20.56
N PRO A 154 -4.79 -4.08 -21.50
CA PRO A 154 -4.05 -5.30 -21.22
C PRO A 154 -2.95 -5.08 -20.17
N VAL A 155 -2.48 -6.19 -19.57
CA VAL A 155 -1.16 -6.27 -18.90
C VAL A 155 -0.09 -5.52 -19.72
N PRO A 156 0.54 -4.45 -19.19
CA PRO A 156 1.56 -3.69 -19.91
C PRO A 156 2.79 -4.54 -20.23
N LYS A 157 3.31 -4.39 -21.45
CA LYS A 157 4.61 -4.96 -21.86
C LYS A 157 5.79 -4.03 -21.53
N GLU A 158 5.51 -2.76 -21.28
CA GLU A 158 6.48 -1.70 -20.99
C GLU A 158 6.26 -1.15 -19.57
N ALA A 159 7.17 -0.30 -19.11
CA ALA A 159 7.05 0.35 -17.81
C ALA A 159 6.00 1.48 -17.84
N TRP A 160 5.22 1.63 -16.76
CA TRP A 160 4.28 2.74 -16.57
C TRP A 160 4.80 3.72 -15.50
N LYS A 161 4.64 5.03 -15.72
CA LYS A 161 4.78 6.02 -14.63
C LYS A 161 3.64 5.81 -13.63
N LEU A 162 3.92 5.82 -12.33
CA LEU A 162 2.85 5.94 -11.34
C LEU A 162 2.25 7.36 -11.38
N LYS A 163 1.02 7.50 -10.88
CA LYS A 163 0.40 8.81 -10.67
C LYS A 163 0.99 9.47 -9.44
N ASP A 164 1.16 10.79 -9.52
CA ASP A 164 1.72 11.64 -8.47
C ASP A 164 0.96 11.46 -7.13
N ALA A 165 -0.38 11.47 -7.15
CA ALA A 165 -1.21 11.21 -5.96
C ALA A 165 -1.03 9.78 -5.38
N SER A 166 -0.79 8.76 -6.22
CA SER A 166 -0.47 7.40 -5.73
C SER A 166 0.86 7.39 -5.00
N VAL A 167 1.87 8.09 -5.55
CA VAL A 167 3.22 8.17 -4.98
C VAL A 167 3.23 8.94 -3.67
N GLN A 168 2.55 10.08 -3.62
CA GLN A 168 2.39 10.87 -2.39
C GLN A 168 1.84 10.01 -1.24
N ALA A 169 0.72 9.34 -1.48
CA ALA A 169 0.04 8.57 -0.44
C ALA A 169 0.77 7.27 -0.04
N ILE A 170 1.35 6.52 -1.00
CA ILE A 170 2.04 5.26 -0.69
C ILE A 170 3.39 5.47 0.01
N CYS A 171 4.08 6.59 -0.27
CA CYS A 171 5.31 7.00 0.41
C CYS A 171 5.08 7.69 1.76
N ASN A 172 3.82 8.00 2.11
CA ASN A 172 3.42 8.76 3.31
C ASN A 172 3.89 10.23 3.32
N PHE A 173 3.76 10.94 2.21
CA PHE A 173 4.10 12.36 2.11
C PHE A 173 2.88 13.28 2.31
N GLU A 174 3.08 14.36 3.06
CA GLU A 174 2.15 15.49 3.21
C GLU A 174 1.99 16.26 1.89
N GLY A 175 3.06 16.32 1.10
CA GLY A 175 3.08 16.87 -0.26
C GLY A 175 4.22 16.26 -1.07
N LEU A 176 3.98 15.97 -2.35
CA LEU A 176 4.98 15.45 -3.29
C LEU A 176 5.57 16.60 -4.12
N SER A 177 6.89 16.66 -4.22
CA SER A 177 7.61 17.64 -5.05
C SER A 177 7.90 17.09 -6.44
N GLU A 178 8.44 15.87 -6.52
CA GLU A 178 8.80 15.18 -7.77
C GLU A 178 8.93 13.67 -7.57
N HIS A 179 8.83 12.88 -8.65
CA HIS A 179 9.22 11.48 -8.62
C HIS A 179 9.62 10.91 -9.99
N THR A 180 10.46 9.87 -9.95
CA THR A 180 10.83 9.00 -11.09
C THR A 180 10.18 7.61 -11.00
N ILE A 181 9.40 7.32 -9.94
CA ILE A 181 8.85 5.99 -9.68
C ILE A 181 8.01 5.45 -10.86
N THR A 182 8.39 4.27 -11.34
CA THR A 182 7.70 3.50 -12.39
C THR A 182 7.32 2.10 -11.88
N GLY A 183 6.31 1.51 -12.51
CA GLY A 183 5.99 0.09 -12.39
C GLY A 183 6.30 -0.67 -13.69
N LYS A 184 6.58 -1.96 -13.60
CA LYS A 184 6.74 -2.87 -14.75
C LYS A 184 6.31 -4.29 -14.40
N VAL A 185 5.81 -5.04 -15.39
CA VAL A 185 5.53 -6.48 -15.24
C VAL A 185 6.84 -7.27 -15.29
N ILE A 186 6.93 -8.30 -14.46
CA ILE A 186 8.08 -9.21 -14.35
C ILE A 186 7.72 -10.60 -14.87
N SER A 187 6.51 -11.10 -14.55
CA SER A 187 5.94 -12.30 -15.13
C SER A 187 4.41 -12.22 -15.18
N ASN A 188 3.80 -12.99 -16.08
CA ASN A 188 2.36 -13.23 -16.14
C ASN A 188 2.14 -14.71 -16.47
N GLU A 189 1.74 -15.49 -15.48
CA GLU A 189 1.61 -16.95 -15.57
C GLU A 189 0.29 -17.39 -14.96
N ASN A 190 -0.57 -18.06 -15.75
CA ASN A 190 -1.84 -18.63 -15.29
C ASN A 190 -2.79 -17.64 -14.58
N GLY A 191 -2.77 -16.36 -14.99
CA GLY A 191 -3.55 -15.28 -14.38
C GLY A 191 -2.92 -14.69 -13.11
N ILE A 192 -1.67 -15.02 -12.80
CA ILE A 192 -0.88 -14.44 -11.71
C ILE A 192 0.17 -13.51 -12.34
N VAL A 193 0.04 -12.21 -12.09
CA VAL A 193 0.94 -11.18 -12.64
C VAL A 193 1.85 -10.68 -11.52
N THR A 194 3.15 -10.97 -11.63
CA THR A 194 4.16 -10.37 -10.74
C THR A 194 4.61 -9.05 -11.35
N PHE A 195 4.54 -7.97 -10.58
CA PHE A 195 5.01 -6.64 -11.00
C PHE A 195 6.03 -6.07 -10.01
N LYS A 196 6.91 -5.21 -10.52
CA LYS A 196 7.88 -4.45 -9.73
C LYS A 196 7.54 -2.96 -9.80
N ILE A 197 7.77 -2.24 -8.71
CA ILE A 197 7.74 -0.77 -8.66
C ILE A 197 9.07 -0.28 -8.09
N GLU A 198 9.72 0.65 -8.78
CA GLU A 198 11.04 1.16 -8.41
C GLU A 198 11.27 2.60 -8.87
N GLY A 199 12.16 3.31 -8.17
CA GLY A 199 12.57 4.68 -8.49
C GLY A 199 12.78 5.54 -7.24
N THR A 200 12.79 6.86 -7.43
CA THR A 200 12.92 7.86 -6.38
C THR A 200 11.72 8.80 -6.33
N ALA A 201 11.43 9.34 -5.14
CA ALA A 201 10.48 10.43 -4.94
C ALA A 201 11.02 11.41 -3.88
N THR A 202 10.70 12.69 -4.04
CA THR A 202 11.07 13.76 -3.11
C THR A 202 9.81 14.49 -2.67
N GLY A 203 9.63 14.71 -1.38
CA GLY A 203 8.42 15.33 -0.82
C GLY A 203 8.64 15.86 0.60
N VAL A 204 7.54 16.17 1.28
CA VAL A 204 7.52 16.67 2.65
C VAL A 204 6.78 15.69 3.56
N GLU A 205 7.31 15.45 4.77
CA GLU A 205 6.70 14.62 5.80
C GLU A 205 7.06 15.16 7.20
N SER A 206 6.06 15.33 8.07
CA SER A 206 6.20 15.99 9.37
C SER A 206 6.88 17.36 9.30
N GLY A 207 6.59 18.13 8.24
CA GLY A 207 7.20 19.44 7.97
C GLY A 207 8.70 19.40 7.64
N ALA A 208 9.26 18.25 7.26
CA ALA A 208 10.65 18.09 6.85
C ALA A 208 10.76 17.58 5.40
N SER A 209 11.80 18.00 4.69
CA SER A 209 12.14 17.46 3.37
C SER A 209 12.55 15.98 3.49
N VAL A 210 12.01 15.13 2.63
CA VAL A 210 12.33 13.70 2.54
C VAL A 210 12.64 13.33 1.09
N SER A 211 13.78 12.67 0.89
CA SER A 211 14.06 11.93 -0.35
C SER A 211 13.99 10.42 -0.08
N SER A 212 13.17 9.73 -0.87
CA SER A 212 12.86 8.31 -0.71
C SER A 212 13.28 7.53 -1.96
N THR A 213 13.98 6.41 -1.77
CA THR A 213 14.21 5.39 -2.81
C THR A 213 13.33 4.17 -2.55
N VAL A 214 12.61 3.70 -3.58
CA VAL A 214 11.64 2.60 -3.50
C VAL A 214 12.12 1.39 -4.31
N ASP A 215 11.98 0.19 -3.72
CA ASP A 215 12.16 -1.11 -4.36
C ASP A 215 11.06 -2.07 -3.87
N ALA A 216 10.00 -2.22 -4.67
CA ALA A 216 8.81 -2.98 -4.31
C ALA A 216 8.44 -4.04 -5.35
N THR A 217 7.81 -5.12 -4.89
CA THR A 217 7.30 -6.22 -5.73
C THR A 217 5.91 -6.61 -5.26
N GLY A 218 4.95 -6.67 -6.18
CA GLY A 218 3.57 -7.06 -5.90
C GLY A 218 3.10 -8.21 -6.78
N ILE A 219 2.03 -8.87 -6.35
CA ILE A 219 1.33 -9.92 -7.09
C ILE A 219 -0.11 -9.46 -7.27
N TRP A 220 -0.57 -9.41 -8.52
CA TRP A 220 -1.98 -9.27 -8.88
C TRP A 220 -2.52 -10.59 -9.40
N ASN A 221 -3.77 -10.90 -9.08
CA ASN A 221 -4.42 -12.17 -9.41
C ASN A 221 -5.73 -11.91 -10.19
N GLU A 222 -5.78 -12.43 -11.41
CA GLU A 222 -6.90 -12.28 -12.35
C GLU A 222 -8.22 -12.82 -11.78
N LYS A 223 -8.17 -13.93 -11.04
CA LYS A 223 -9.37 -14.59 -10.48
C LYS A 223 -10.09 -13.74 -9.43
N THR A 224 -9.37 -12.79 -8.81
CA THR A 224 -9.91 -11.84 -7.85
C THR A 224 -9.91 -10.39 -8.36
N ALA A 225 -9.26 -10.12 -9.49
CA ALA A 225 -8.95 -8.77 -10.01
C ALA A 225 -8.42 -7.83 -8.90
N ARG A 226 -7.46 -8.33 -8.09
CA ARG A 226 -6.88 -7.68 -6.89
C ARG A 226 -5.36 -7.87 -6.86
N ILE A 227 -4.66 -6.91 -6.26
CA ILE A 227 -3.35 -7.14 -5.67
C ILE A 227 -3.53 -8.00 -4.40
N THR A 228 -2.88 -9.17 -4.34
CA THR A 228 -2.99 -10.11 -3.21
C THR A 228 -1.77 -10.08 -2.30
N ASN A 229 -0.62 -9.62 -2.80
CA ASN A 229 0.61 -9.48 -2.02
C ASN A 229 1.37 -8.24 -2.46
N LEU A 230 2.01 -7.56 -1.51
CA LEU A 230 2.95 -6.47 -1.77
C LEU A 230 4.11 -6.52 -0.78
N SER A 231 5.33 -6.50 -1.30
CA SER A 231 6.57 -6.32 -0.54
C SER A 231 7.16 -4.97 -0.92
N TRP A 232 7.15 -4.01 0.00
CA TRP A 232 7.55 -2.63 -0.22
C TRP A 232 8.78 -2.32 0.62
N LYS A 233 9.92 -2.07 -0.03
CA LYS A 233 11.14 -1.59 0.64
C LYS A 233 11.31 -0.12 0.25
N GLN A 234 11.55 0.70 1.25
CA GLN A 234 11.75 2.13 1.08
C GLN A 234 12.96 2.56 1.92
N SER A 235 13.67 3.58 1.46
CA SER A 235 14.86 4.12 2.10
C SER A 235 14.79 5.63 2.07
N ASP A 236 14.58 6.22 3.23
CA ASP A 236 14.28 7.63 3.42
C ASP A 236 15.48 8.36 4.01
N ASN A 237 15.75 9.54 3.46
CA ASN A 237 16.70 10.51 4.00
C ASN A 237 15.93 11.79 4.29
N ARG A 238 15.60 12.02 5.57
CA ARG A 238 14.82 13.16 6.07
C ARG A 238 15.78 14.21 6.63
N GLU A 239 15.61 15.45 6.19
CA GLU A 239 16.37 16.60 6.69
C GLU A 239 15.89 17.01 8.10
N ALA A 240 16.59 17.96 8.74
CA ALA A 240 16.12 18.48 10.02
C ALA A 240 14.89 19.37 9.80
N GLY A 241 13.75 19.00 10.40
CA GLY A 241 12.54 19.82 10.39
C GLY A 241 12.47 20.74 11.63
N PRO A 242 11.50 21.68 11.67
CA PRO A 242 11.37 22.65 12.78
C PRO A 242 11.22 22.03 14.18
N VAL A 243 10.74 20.78 14.26
CA VAL A 243 10.53 20.03 15.51
C VAL A 243 11.11 18.61 15.49
N ASN A 244 11.81 18.22 14.41
CA ASN A 244 12.23 16.84 14.15
C ASN A 244 13.71 16.77 13.75
N PRO A 245 14.53 15.89 14.39
CA PRO A 245 15.92 15.71 13.98
C PRO A 245 16.03 15.09 12.58
N ALA A 246 17.11 15.42 11.87
CA ALA A 246 17.45 14.77 10.60
C ALA A 246 17.59 13.25 10.83
N SER A 247 17.10 12.42 9.92
CA SER A 247 17.06 10.98 10.11
C SER A 247 17.23 10.20 8.81
N LYS A 248 17.73 8.97 8.93
CA LYS A 248 17.90 8.05 7.81
C LYS A 248 17.25 6.73 8.16
N MET A 249 16.18 6.39 7.45
CA MET A 249 15.31 5.26 7.78
C MET A 249 15.21 4.29 6.60
N ARG A 250 14.96 3.02 6.90
CA ARG A 250 14.77 1.97 5.90
C ARG A 250 13.54 1.11 6.24
N PRO A 251 12.32 1.66 6.13
CA PRO A 251 11.10 0.88 6.29
C PRO A 251 10.99 -0.24 5.24
N ARG A 252 10.55 -1.40 5.70
CA ARG A 252 10.16 -2.56 4.89
C ARG A 252 8.77 -2.97 5.35
N LYS A 253 7.80 -2.89 4.46
CA LYS A 253 6.39 -3.22 4.69
C LYS A 253 6.08 -4.47 3.86
N HIS A 254 5.50 -5.50 4.46
CA HIS A 254 4.99 -6.66 3.74
C HIS A 254 3.50 -6.84 4.03
N LEU A 255 2.73 -6.95 2.97
CA LEU A 255 1.29 -7.01 2.97
C LEU A 255 0.81 -8.28 2.26
N MET A 256 -0.16 -8.95 2.86
CA MET A 256 -0.97 -9.98 2.24
C MET A 256 -2.45 -9.59 2.35
N MET A 257 -3.17 -9.74 1.24
CA MET A 257 -4.60 -9.43 1.10
C MET A 257 -5.31 -10.67 0.56
N GLN A 258 -6.28 -11.18 1.31
CA GLN A 258 -7.06 -12.36 0.95
C GLN A 258 -8.55 -12.02 0.90
N HIS A 259 -9.25 -12.36 -0.18
CA HIS A 259 -10.70 -12.15 -0.27
C HIS A 259 -11.45 -13.05 0.72
N TRP A 260 -12.45 -12.50 1.42
CA TRP A 260 -13.00 -13.10 2.63
C TRP A 260 -14.53 -13.26 2.57
N PHE A 261 -14.96 -14.38 1.97
CA PHE A 261 -16.37 -14.73 1.67
C PHE A 261 -17.36 -14.75 2.85
N GLN A 262 -16.93 -14.57 4.11
CA GLN A 262 -17.83 -14.56 5.28
C GLN A 262 -17.67 -13.31 6.15
N PHE A 263 -18.48 -12.31 5.82
CA PHE A 263 -18.65 -11.04 6.54
C PHE A 263 -18.73 -11.19 8.08
N PRO A 264 -17.77 -10.61 8.83
CA PRO A 264 -17.88 -10.43 10.27
C PRO A 264 -19.14 -9.63 10.64
N LYS A 265 -19.92 -10.09 11.63
CA LYS A 265 -21.17 -9.41 12.05
C LYS A 265 -20.96 -7.92 12.41
N ILE A 266 -19.79 -7.57 12.96
CA ILE A 266 -19.42 -6.19 13.32
C ILE A 266 -19.25 -5.27 12.11
N LEU A 267 -18.85 -5.78 10.94
CA LEU A 267 -18.75 -4.96 9.72
C LEU A 267 -20.09 -4.76 9.02
N LYS A 268 -21.12 -5.57 9.36
CA LYS A 268 -22.48 -5.46 8.79
C LYS A 268 -23.34 -4.34 9.37
N SER A 269 -22.92 -3.68 10.45
CA SER A 269 -23.62 -2.50 10.96
C SER A 269 -23.50 -1.33 9.98
N ARG A 270 -24.47 -0.40 10.00
CA ARG A 270 -24.34 0.89 9.29
C ARG A 270 -23.24 1.74 9.96
N ILE A 271 -22.32 2.29 9.17
CA ILE A 271 -21.10 3.05 9.54
C ILE A 271 -20.83 4.13 8.48
#